data_AF-A0A963YQH8-F1
#
_entry.id   AF-A0A963YQH8-F1
#
_cell.length_a   1.000
_cell.length_b   1.000
_cell.length_c   1.000
_cell.angle_alpha   90.00
_cell.angle_beta   90.00
_cell.angle_gamma   90.00
#
_symmetry.space_group_name_H-M   'P 1'
#
loop_
_entity.id
_entity.type
_entity.pdbx_description
1 polymer ?
#
loop_
_entity_poly.entity_id
_entity_poly.type
_entity_poly.pdbx_seq_one_letter_code
_entity_poly.pdbx_strand_id
1 'polypeptide(L)'
;MDRQIVYPASIPLDTDFLSLNRNTMVAIGSALQAVLGTSIVADGLACQPTTPASLTVTVGAGSITQFGALDTLSYGSLSADATDQTVKMGINLAPVSFALTPPATPGQSVIYLIEASFAESDTTPVVLPYVNAADPSQPYSGPANSGTAQNTQRIERVQLQLKAGAAANTGTQTAPAVDSGWSGLYLITVNNGQSTAIAANIVTHPAAPFLNFKLPSLTPGFSRRVAYAASTTFTVPLGVRLIRATVVGGGGGGGGTDGTYAGAGGGAGGFASGTFSVTPGATIAVTIGSGGTGSATGASGGTGGTSSFGALLSATGGQGGQFQDSGSTPGGTGGQGSGGEFNGYGGYGSDGQNSTTVIGGQGGASLYGGGGRASTAGNTAVNGRAPGSGGGGTYNTAGNGGQGAGGVVILEY
;
A
#
# COMPACT_ATOMS: atom_id res chain seq x y z
N MET A 1 -15.69 27.90 1.91
CA MET A 1 -16.93 28.00 1.11
C MET A 1 -17.40 29.43 1.19
N ASP A 2 -17.51 30.08 0.05
CA ASP A 2 -18.00 31.45 -0.04
C ASP A 2 -19.50 31.50 0.24
N ARG A 3 -19.96 32.57 0.89
CA ARG A 3 -21.35 32.70 1.37
C ARG A 3 -21.92 34.05 0.96
N GLN A 4 -23.11 34.02 0.36
CA GLN A 4 -23.89 35.22 0.07
C GLN A 4 -24.35 35.85 1.40
N ILE A 5 -24.26 37.19 1.52
CA ILE A 5 -24.84 37.93 2.64
C ILE A 5 -26.14 38.56 2.14
N VAL A 6 -27.25 38.22 2.79
CA VAL A 6 -28.58 38.83 2.55
C VAL A 6 -29.00 39.63 3.78
N TYR A 7 -29.79 40.68 3.58
CA TYR A 7 -30.18 41.62 4.64
C TYR A 7 -31.69 41.59 4.89
N PRO A 8 -32.16 41.94 6.11
CA PRO A 8 -33.58 42.15 6.34
C PRO A 8 -34.16 43.16 5.33
N ALA A 9 -35.33 42.82 4.76
CA ALA A 9 -36.03 43.60 3.74
C ALA A 9 -35.36 43.74 2.36
N SER A 10 -34.23 43.06 2.08
CA SER A 10 -33.72 42.97 0.71
C SER A 10 -34.59 42.05 -0.15
N ILE A 11 -34.80 42.39 -1.43
CA ILE A 11 -35.50 41.54 -2.38
C ILE A 11 -34.60 40.33 -2.71
N PRO A 12 -35.06 39.08 -2.51
CA PRO A 12 -34.29 37.90 -2.88
C PRO A 12 -34.04 37.86 -4.39
N LEU A 13 -32.80 37.56 -4.77
CA LEU A 13 -32.42 37.33 -6.16
C LEU A 13 -32.31 35.83 -6.41
N ASP A 14 -32.58 35.39 -7.64
CA ASP A 14 -32.32 34.02 -8.07
C ASP A 14 -30.84 33.67 -7.95
N THR A 15 -29.95 34.64 -8.21
CA THR A 15 -28.51 34.51 -8.02
C THR A 15 -28.11 34.15 -6.60
N ASP A 16 -28.91 34.45 -5.57
CA ASP A 16 -28.60 34.09 -4.18
C ASP A 16 -28.60 32.56 -4.00
N PHE A 17 -29.55 31.88 -4.63
CA PHE A 17 -29.64 30.41 -4.61
C PHE A 17 -28.64 29.76 -5.56
N LEU A 18 -28.50 30.31 -6.77
CA LEU A 18 -27.61 29.75 -7.79
C LEU A 18 -26.15 29.83 -7.33
N SER A 19 -25.75 30.94 -6.71
CA SER A 19 -24.38 31.10 -6.19
C SER A 19 -24.10 30.16 -5.03
N LEU A 20 -25.07 29.92 -4.16
CA LEU A 20 -24.92 28.96 -3.05
C LEU A 20 -24.70 27.53 -3.57
N ASN A 21 -25.43 27.11 -4.60
CA ASN A 21 -25.24 25.80 -5.23
C ASN A 21 -23.84 25.69 -5.87
N ARG A 22 -23.41 26.71 -6.63
CA ARG A 22 -22.07 26.76 -7.23
C ARG A 22 -20.96 26.72 -6.17
N ASN A 23 -21.05 27.54 -5.12
CA ASN A 23 -20.06 27.59 -4.05
C ASN A 23 -19.96 26.25 -3.29
N THR A 24 -21.09 25.54 -3.16
CA THR A 24 -21.13 24.21 -2.58
C THR A 24 -20.40 23.20 -3.45
N MET A 25 -20.65 23.21 -4.77
CA MET A 25 -19.95 22.38 -5.74
C MET A 25 -18.43 22.63 -5.71
N VAL A 26 -17.99 23.90 -5.70
CA VAL A 26 -16.57 24.28 -5.62
C VAL A 26 -15.92 23.76 -4.33
N ALA A 27 -16.61 23.87 -3.19
CA ALA A 27 -16.10 23.38 -1.91
C ALA A 27 -15.95 21.85 -1.90
N ILE A 28 -16.94 21.12 -2.44
CA ILE A 28 -16.88 19.66 -2.58
C ILE A 28 -15.78 19.27 -3.57
N GLY A 29 -15.69 19.95 -4.71
CA GLY A 29 -14.65 19.71 -5.71
C GLY A 29 -13.25 19.92 -5.15
N SER A 30 -13.03 20.97 -4.37
CA SER A 30 -11.74 21.21 -3.68
C SER A 30 -11.39 20.09 -2.70
N ALA A 31 -12.37 19.58 -1.94
CA ALA A 31 -12.16 18.47 -1.03
C ALA A 31 -11.86 17.15 -1.78
N LEU A 32 -12.59 16.88 -2.88
CA LEU A 32 -12.33 15.73 -3.74
C LEU A 32 -10.94 15.82 -4.37
N GLN A 33 -10.54 17.00 -4.87
CA GLN A 33 -9.21 17.22 -5.44
C GLN A 33 -8.09 16.96 -4.43
N ALA A 34 -8.27 17.41 -3.17
CA ALA A 34 -7.29 17.18 -2.11
C ALA A 34 -7.09 15.69 -1.78
N VAL A 35 -8.10 14.85 -2.02
CA VAL A 35 -8.08 13.42 -1.69
C VAL A 35 -7.76 12.53 -2.90
N LEU A 36 -8.34 12.83 -4.06
CA LEU A 36 -8.29 12.00 -5.27
C LEU A 36 -7.37 12.58 -6.36
N GLY A 37 -6.93 13.82 -6.23
CA GLY A 37 -6.18 14.54 -7.25
C GLY A 37 -7.07 15.04 -8.40
N THR A 38 -6.46 15.33 -9.55
CA THR A 38 -7.13 15.86 -10.74
C THR A 38 -7.36 14.81 -11.84
N SER A 39 -6.83 13.60 -11.67
CA SER A 39 -7.09 12.50 -12.58
C SER A 39 -8.54 12.03 -12.46
N ILE A 40 -9.04 11.38 -13.52
CA ILE A 40 -10.35 10.73 -13.44
C ILE A 40 -10.27 9.61 -12.40
N VAL A 41 -11.27 9.54 -11.52
CA VAL A 41 -11.44 8.44 -10.55
C VAL A 41 -12.88 7.96 -10.61
N ALA A 42 -13.07 6.65 -10.70
CA ALA A 42 -14.37 6.00 -10.68
C ALA A 42 -14.58 5.23 -9.36
N ASP A 43 -15.82 5.23 -8.89
CA ASP A 43 -16.23 4.45 -7.72
C ASP A 43 -17.59 3.79 -7.92
N GLY A 44 -17.75 2.56 -7.43
CA GLY A 44 -18.93 1.74 -7.70
C GLY A 44 -18.94 1.30 -9.16
N LEU A 45 -20.01 1.61 -9.90
CA LEU A 45 -20.18 1.32 -11.33
C LEU A 45 -19.89 -0.14 -11.69
N ALA A 46 -20.21 -1.08 -10.78
CA ALA A 46 -19.92 -2.49 -10.99
C ALA A 46 -20.68 -3.03 -12.22
N CYS A 47 -19.95 -3.59 -13.20
CA CYS A 47 -20.55 -4.23 -14.36
C CYS A 47 -20.84 -5.71 -14.08
N GLN A 48 -22.09 -6.13 -14.24
CA GLN A 48 -22.56 -7.49 -13.98
C GLN A 48 -23.49 -7.98 -15.10
N PRO A 49 -23.58 -9.30 -15.35
CA PRO A 49 -24.62 -9.83 -16.22
C PRO A 49 -26.02 -9.65 -15.62
N THR A 50 -27.06 -9.58 -16.45
CA THR A 50 -28.44 -9.42 -15.97
C THR A 50 -28.95 -10.66 -15.23
N THR A 51 -29.91 -10.45 -14.34
CA THR A 51 -30.74 -11.51 -13.74
C THR A 51 -32.22 -11.17 -13.98
N PRO A 52 -32.98 -11.94 -14.79
CA PRO A 52 -32.60 -13.17 -15.51
C PRO A 52 -31.49 -13.00 -16.54
N ALA A 53 -30.78 -14.10 -16.84
CA ALA A 53 -29.65 -14.09 -17.77
C ALA A 53 -30.11 -13.72 -19.19
N SER A 54 -29.44 -12.74 -19.78
CA SER A 54 -29.64 -12.30 -21.17
C SER A 54 -28.31 -11.84 -21.75
N LEU A 55 -28.26 -11.52 -23.04
CA LEU A 55 -27.09 -10.90 -23.66
C LEU A 55 -27.04 -9.38 -23.39
N THR A 56 -27.24 -9.03 -22.13
CA THR A 56 -27.21 -7.67 -21.61
C THR A 56 -26.31 -7.65 -20.38
N VAL A 57 -25.59 -6.57 -20.20
CA VAL A 57 -24.87 -6.28 -18.96
C VAL A 57 -25.43 -5.03 -18.32
N THR A 58 -25.27 -4.93 -17.01
CA THR A 58 -25.75 -3.82 -16.22
C THR A 58 -24.58 -3.23 -15.44
N VAL A 59 -24.36 -1.93 -15.61
CA VAL A 59 -23.43 -1.13 -14.81
C VAL A 59 -24.23 -0.56 -13.64
N GLY A 60 -23.84 -0.91 -12.42
CA GLY A 60 -24.51 -0.49 -11.20
C GLY A 60 -24.39 1.01 -10.91
N ALA A 61 -25.00 1.42 -9.80
CA ALA A 61 -24.84 2.77 -9.27
C ALA A 61 -23.37 3.09 -8.95
N GLY A 62 -23.00 4.36 -9.03
CA GLY A 62 -21.63 4.79 -8.77
C GLY A 62 -21.38 6.22 -9.21
N SER A 63 -20.12 6.61 -9.19
CA SER A 63 -19.69 7.98 -9.47
C SER A 63 -18.38 8.04 -10.24
N ILE A 64 -18.17 9.17 -10.89
CA ILE A 64 -16.91 9.54 -11.51
C ILE A 64 -16.54 10.96 -11.07
N THR A 65 -15.27 11.19 -10.76
CA THR A 65 -14.73 12.54 -10.61
C THR A 65 -13.90 12.90 -11.82
N GLN A 66 -14.05 14.13 -12.31
CA GLN A 66 -13.30 14.63 -13.45
C GLN A 66 -12.97 16.10 -13.26
N PHE A 67 -11.72 16.48 -13.54
CA PHE A 67 -11.29 17.87 -13.50
C PHE A 67 -11.69 18.59 -14.79
N GLY A 68 -12.29 19.77 -14.66
CA GLY A 68 -12.72 20.56 -15.81
C GLY A 68 -13.25 21.94 -15.40
N ALA A 69 -13.77 22.66 -16.40
CA ALA A 69 -14.37 23.97 -16.23
C ALA A 69 -15.51 23.96 -15.20
N LEU A 70 -15.60 25.01 -14.39
CA LEU A 70 -16.62 25.17 -13.37
C LEU A 70 -18.04 25.11 -13.95
N ASP A 71 -18.33 25.95 -14.93
CA ASP A 71 -19.61 26.00 -15.63
C ASP A 71 -19.38 26.28 -17.12
N THR A 72 -19.51 25.26 -17.97
CA THR A 72 -19.35 25.45 -19.43
C THR A 72 -20.50 26.23 -20.05
N LEU A 73 -21.69 26.17 -19.42
CA LEU A 73 -22.90 26.88 -19.79
C LEU A 73 -23.40 27.74 -18.62
N SER A 74 -24.16 28.79 -18.90
CA SER A 74 -24.79 29.62 -17.87
C SER A 74 -25.66 28.77 -16.95
N TYR A 75 -25.55 28.95 -15.63
CA TYR A 75 -26.38 28.28 -14.64
C TYR A 75 -27.48 29.22 -14.16
N GLY A 76 -28.65 29.14 -14.80
CA GLY A 76 -29.72 30.13 -14.59
C GLY A 76 -29.25 31.53 -15.02
N SER A 77 -29.33 32.51 -14.12
CA SER A 77 -28.82 33.87 -14.34
C SER A 77 -27.31 34.03 -14.15
N LEU A 78 -26.62 33.02 -13.60
CA LEU A 78 -25.16 33.06 -13.52
C LEU A 78 -24.56 32.77 -14.89
N SER A 79 -23.67 33.66 -15.35
CA SER A 79 -22.92 33.44 -16.59
C SER A 79 -22.07 32.16 -16.51
N ALA A 80 -21.78 31.60 -17.69
CA ALA A 80 -20.82 30.51 -17.81
C ALA A 80 -19.46 30.93 -17.26
N ASP A 81 -18.77 30.00 -16.63
CA ASP A 81 -17.41 30.15 -16.13
C ASP A 81 -16.56 28.97 -16.62
N ALA A 82 -15.98 29.16 -17.81
CA ALA A 82 -15.10 28.19 -18.42
C ALA A 82 -13.62 28.41 -18.03
N THR A 83 -13.31 29.48 -17.28
CA THR A 83 -11.93 29.84 -16.95
C THR A 83 -11.51 29.13 -15.68
N ASP A 84 -12.33 29.23 -14.64
CA ASP A 84 -12.06 28.54 -13.38
C ASP A 84 -12.28 27.03 -13.55
N GLN A 85 -11.44 26.25 -12.86
CA GLN A 85 -11.43 24.80 -12.95
C GLN A 85 -11.72 24.20 -11.57
N THR A 86 -12.49 23.12 -11.56
CA THR A 86 -12.78 22.36 -10.33
C THR A 86 -12.90 20.87 -10.66
N VAL A 87 -12.74 20.02 -9.65
CA VAL A 87 -13.14 18.61 -9.77
C VAL A 87 -14.66 18.54 -9.66
N LYS A 88 -15.31 18.02 -10.70
CA LYS A 88 -16.76 17.76 -10.75
C LYS A 88 -17.06 16.30 -10.49
N MET A 89 -18.27 15.99 -10.02
CA MET A 89 -18.66 14.64 -9.62
C MET A 89 -19.95 14.21 -10.31
N GLY A 90 -19.83 13.32 -11.29
CA GLY A 90 -20.98 12.68 -11.92
C GLY A 90 -21.47 11.52 -11.05
N ILE A 91 -22.78 11.40 -10.83
CA ILE A 91 -23.36 10.36 -9.97
C ILE A 91 -24.53 9.68 -10.67
N ASN A 92 -24.48 8.35 -10.78
CA ASN A 92 -25.63 7.54 -11.18
C ASN A 92 -26.14 6.77 -9.96
N LEU A 93 -27.37 7.05 -9.53
CA LEU A 93 -28.03 6.35 -8.42
C LEU A 93 -28.75 5.07 -8.88
N ALA A 94 -29.02 4.96 -10.17
CA ALA A 94 -29.68 3.82 -10.79
C ALA A 94 -28.73 3.12 -11.77
N PRO A 95 -28.88 1.79 -11.96
CA PRO A 95 -28.09 1.06 -12.93
C PRO A 95 -28.40 1.46 -14.38
N VAL A 96 -27.42 1.29 -15.26
CA VAL A 96 -27.54 1.47 -16.72
C VAL A 96 -27.25 0.15 -17.41
N SER A 97 -28.15 -0.29 -18.29
CA SER A 97 -28.03 -1.57 -18.99
C SER A 97 -27.62 -1.38 -20.46
N PHE A 98 -26.75 -2.27 -20.93
CA PHE A 98 -26.23 -2.30 -22.28
C PHE A 98 -26.49 -3.66 -22.93
N ALA A 99 -27.29 -3.66 -24.00
CA ALA A 99 -27.50 -4.83 -24.82
C ALA A 99 -26.27 -5.07 -25.69
N LEU A 100 -25.81 -6.31 -25.76
CA LEU A 100 -24.69 -6.74 -26.58
C LEU A 100 -25.23 -7.52 -27.77
N THR A 101 -24.55 -7.45 -28.91
CA THR A 101 -24.90 -8.23 -30.11
C THR A 101 -23.74 -9.17 -30.45
N PRO A 102 -23.99 -10.48 -30.64
CA PRO A 102 -22.94 -11.40 -31.03
C PRO A 102 -22.51 -11.14 -32.48
N PRO A 103 -21.25 -11.41 -32.86
CA PRO A 103 -20.81 -11.27 -34.24
C PRO A 103 -21.58 -12.26 -35.13
N ALA A 104 -21.81 -11.90 -36.40
CA ALA A 104 -22.63 -12.70 -37.31
C ALA A 104 -21.93 -13.97 -37.83
N THR A 105 -20.61 -13.95 -37.97
CA THR A 105 -19.83 -15.03 -38.60
C THR A 105 -19.41 -16.09 -37.58
N PRO A 106 -19.69 -17.39 -37.83
CA PRO A 106 -19.20 -18.49 -37.00
C PRO A 106 -17.68 -18.47 -36.80
N GLY A 107 -17.24 -18.78 -35.58
CA GLY A 107 -15.81 -18.76 -35.21
C GLY A 107 -15.24 -17.37 -34.90
N GLN A 108 -16.05 -16.32 -34.97
CA GLN A 108 -15.64 -14.97 -34.57
C GLN A 108 -16.09 -14.58 -33.16
N SER A 109 -15.37 -13.63 -32.60
CA SER A 109 -15.65 -12.93 -31.34
C SER A 109 -15.50 -11.43 -31.53
N VAL A 110 -16.17 -10.66 -30.67
CA VAL A 110 -16.01 -9.20 -30.58
C VAL A 110 -15.75 -8.80 -29.13
N ILE A 111 -14.89 -7.80 -28.93
CA ILE A 111 -14.73 -7.14 -27.63
C ILE A 111 -15.54 -5.86 -27.65
N TYR A 112 -16.41 -5.68 -26.66
CA TYR A 112 -17.05 -4.43 -26.34
C TYR A 112 -16.27 -3.69 -25.26
N LEU A 113 -16.19 -2.36 -25.36
CA LEU A 113 -15.67 -1.46 -24.35
C LEU A 113 -16.84 -0.72 -23.71
N ILE A 114 -16.92 -0.74 -22.38
CA ILE A 114 -17.71 0.23 -21.61
C ILE A 114 -16.75 1.30 -21.13
N GLU A 115 -17.03 2.55 -21.47
CA GLU A 115 -16.28 3.71 -21.02
C GLU A 115 -17.18 4.74 -20.35
N ALA A 116 -16.59 5.59 -19.53
CA ALA A 116 -17.28 6.59 -18.75
C ALA A 116 -16.63 7.97 -18.87
N SER A 117 -17.45 9.01 -18.81
CA SER A 117 -17.05 10.40 -18.67
C SER A 117 -18.01 11.14 -17.75
N PHE A 118 -17.57 12.28 -17.22
CA PHE A 118 -18.47 13.23 -16.59
C PHE A 118 -19.36 13.90 -17.64
N ALA A 119 -20.67 13.92 -17.40
CA ALA A 119 -21.60 14.71 -18.18
C ALA A 119 -22.43 15.64 -17.32
N GLU A 120 -22.70 16.80 -17.90
CA GLU A 120 -23.54 17.84 -17.35
C GLU A 120 -24.58 18.25 -18.38
N SER A 121 -25.84 18.31 -17.96
CA SER A 121 -26.92 18.77 -18.83
C SER A 121 -28.03 19.45 -18.04
N ASP A 122 -28.70 20.40 -18.68
CA ASP A 122 -29.88 21.03 -18.14
C ASP A 122 -31.12 20.25 -18.59
N THR A 123 -32.00 19.93 -17.64
CA THR A 123 -33.18 19.07 -17.86
C THR A 123 -34.42 19.64 -17.20
N THR A 124 -35.53 18.93 -17.36
CA THR A 124 -36.82 19.24 -16.74
C THR A 124 -37.33 20.63 -17.17
N PRO A 125 -37.61 20.83 -18.47
CA PRO A 125 -38.15 22.09 -18.95
C PRO A 125 -39.57 22.32 -18.40
N VAL A 126 -39.78 23.47 -17.76
CA VAL A 126 -41.09 23.88 -17.21
C VAL A 126 -41.38 25.32 -17.63
N VAL A 127 -42.64 25.63 -17.93
CA VAL A 127 -43.08 27.03 -18.12
C VAL A 127 -43.21 27.66 -16.74
N LEU A 128 -42.25 28.51 -16.38
CA LEU A 128 -42.17 29.15 -15.06
C LEU A 128 -42.99 30.44 -15.00
N PRO A 129 -43.59 30.78 -13.85
CA PRO A 129 -44.17 32.11 -13.65
C PRO A 129 -43.07 33.15 -13.43
N TYR A 130 -43.20 34.32 -14.07
CA TYR A 130 -42.29 35.47 -13.94
C TYR A 130 -43.01 36.70 -13.38
N VAL A 131 -42.28 37.53 -12.63
CA VAL A 131 -42.83 38.80 -12.13
C VAL A 131 -43.14 39.72 -13.29
N ASN A 132 -44.38 40.22 -13.33
CA ASN A 132 -44.80 41.28 -14.21
C ASN A 132 -44.67 42.61 -13.46
N ALA A 133 -43.67 43.42 -13.81
CA ALA A 133 -43.43 44.69 -13.14
C ALA A 133 -44.54 45.74 -13.40
N ALA A 134 -45.30 45.60 -14.50
CA ALA A 134 -46.39 46.50 -14.83
C ALA A 134 -47.71 46.14 -14.11
N ASP A 135 -47.93 44.85 -13.85
CA ASP A 135 -49.06 44.35 -13.06
C ASP A 135 -48.65 43.09 -12.26
N PRO A 136 -48.20 43.26 -11.01
CA PRO A 136 -47.78 42.14 -10.17
C PRO A 136 -48.87 41.12 -9.85
N SER A 137 -50.15 41.45 -10.07
CA SER A 137 -51.27 40.52 -9.88
C SER A 137 -51.42 39.50 -11.02
N GLN A 138 -50.73 39.73 -12.14
CA GLN A 138 -50.77 38.91 -13.35
C GLN A 138 -49.36 38.47 -13.75
N PRO A 139 -48.81 37.41 -13.13
CA PRO A 139 -47.48 36.93 -13.46
C PRO A 139 -47.40 36.46 -14.92
N TYR A 140 -46.26 36.72 -15.55
CA TYR A 140 -45.98 36.24 -16.89
C TYR A 140 -45.81 34.73 -16.93
N SER A 141 -46.26 34.10 -18.02
CA SER A 141 -46.00 32.69 -18.29
C SER A 141 -44.75 32.54 -19.15
N GLY A 142 -43.66 32.07 -18.57
CA GLY A 142 -42.36 32.03 -19.22
C GLY A 142 -41.69 33.40 -19.34
N PRO A 143 -40.44 33.44 -19.83
CA PRO A 143 -39.66 34.67 -19.92
C PRO A 143 -40.33 35.62 -20.91
N ALA A 144 -40.45 36.89 -20.51
CA ALA A 144 -41.16 37.93 -21.27
C ALA A 144 -42.59 37.54 -21.72
N ASN A 145 -43.28 36.71 -20.93
CA ASN A 145 -44.62 36.19 -21.22
C ASN A 145 -44.73 35.37 -22.52
N SER A 146 -43.62 34.75 -22.94
CA SER A 146 -43.54 34.00 -24.21
C SER A 146 -44.18 32.61 -24.17
N GLY A 147 -44.53 32.09 -23.00
CA GLY A 147 -44.95 30.70 -22.81
C GLY A 147 -43.84 29.67 -23.01
N THR A 148 -42.58 30.09 -23.21
CA THR A 148 -41.45 29.17 -23.44
C THR A 148 -41.03 28.51 -22.12
N ALA A 149 -40.86 27.19 -22.15
CA ALA A 149 -40.36 26.43 -21.01
C ALA A 149 -38.84 26.60 -20.84
N GLN A 150 -38.37 26.61 -19.61
CA GLN A 150 -36.94 26.67 -19.28
C GLN A 150 -36.56 25.50 -18.37
N ASN A 151 -35.35 24.97 -18.56
CA ASN A 151 -34.83 23.89 -17.73
C ASN A 151 -34.70 24.36 -16.28
N THR A 152 -35.20 23.54 -15.35
CA THR A 152 -35.23 23.86 -13.92
C THR A 152 -34.20 23.09 -13.10
N GLN A 153 -33.41 22.24 -13.75
CA GLN A 153 -32.40 21.42 -13.09
C GLN A 153 -31.16 21.27 -13.96
N ARG A 154 -29.99 21.42 -13.36
CA ARG A 154 -28.71 20.95 -13.92
C ARG A 154 -28.38 19.62 -13.28
N ILE A 155 -28.18 18.58 -14.09
CA ILE A 155 -27.79 17.25 -13.62
C ILE A 155 -26.34 16.98 -13.96
N GLU A 156 -25.63 16.41 -12.99
CA GLU A 156 -24.28 15.85 -13.17
C GLU A 156 -24.37 14.33 -13.08
N ARG A 157 -23.94 13.62 -14.13
CA ARG A 157 -24.09 12.17 -14.26
C ARG A 157 -22.79 11.52 -14.71
N VAL A 158 -22.68 10.22 -14.42
CA VAL A 158 -21.71 9.38 -15.12
C VAL A 158 -22.32 9.06 -16.47
N GLN A 159 -21.80 9.66 -17.54
CA GLN A 159 -22.16 9.25 -18.87
C GLN A 159 -21.43 7.95 -19.18
N LEU A 160 -22.20 6.92 -19.53
CA LEU A 160 -21.69 5.61 -19.89
C LEU A 160 -21.97 5.35 -21.37
N GLN A 161 -20.99 4.80 -22.08
CA GLN A 161 -21.11 4.43 -23.47
C GLN A 161 -20.60 3.01 -23.69
N LEU A 162 -21.27 2.27 -24.58
CA LEU A 162 -20.84 0.98 -25.07
C LEU A 162 -20.29 1.14 -26.49
N LYS A 163 -19.07 0.65 -26.74
CA LYS A 163 -18.43 0.62 -28.05
C LYS A 163 -18.14 -0.80 -28.48
N ALA A 164 -18.53 -1.15 -29.69
CA ALA A 164 -18.22 -2.44 -30.30
C ALA A 164 -16.85 -2.37 -31.01
N GLY A 165 -16.00 -3.38 -30.80
CA GLY A 165 -14.79 -3.58 -31.59
C GLY A 165 -15.08 -4.21 -32.95
N ALA A 166 -14.03 -4.36 -33.75
CA ALA A 166 -14.12 -5.18 -34.95
C ALA A 166 -14.23 -6.66 -34.56
N ALA A 167 -15.22 -7.37 -35.10
CA ALA A 167 -15.28 -8.82 -34.99
C ALA A 167 -14.08 -9.46 -35.70
N ALA A 168 -13.45 -10.43 -35.05
CA ALA A 168 -12.33 -11.18 -35.62
C ALA A 168 -12.40 -12.64 -35.18
N ASN A 169 -11.54 -13.50 -35.72
CA ASN A 169 -11.43 -14.89 -35.28
C ASN A 169 -11.24 -14.93 -33.76
N THR A 170 -11.95 -15.85 -33.10
CA THR A 170 -11.87 -16.00 -31.64
C THR A 170 -10.41 -16.18 -31.20
N GLY A 171 -9.95 -15.29 -30.34
CA GLY A 171 -8.57 -15.22 -29.85
C GLY A 171 -7.72 -14.12 -30.49
N THR A 172 -8.17 -13.48 -31.58
CA THR A 172 -7.44 -12.40 -32.26
C THR A 172 -8.20 -11.08 -32.32
N GLN A 173 -9.37 -10.98 -31.69
CA GLN A 173 -10.15 -9.76 -31.59
C GLN A 173 -9.45 -8.70 -30.73
N THR A 174 -9.59 -7.44 -31.09
CA THR A 174 -8.97 -6.30 -30.38
C THR A 174 -10.04 -5.43 -29.74
N ALA A 175 -9.70 -4.83 -28.59
CA ALA A 175 -10.58 -3.89 -27.91
C ALA A 175 -10.63 -2.55 -28.68
N PRO A 176 -11.80 -1.87 -28.75
CA PRO A 176 -11.88 -0.49 -29.19
C PRO A 176 -10.96 0.42 -28.36
N ALA A 177 -10.46 1.49 -28.99
CA ALA A 177 -9.78 2.56 -28.26
C ALA A 177 -10.77 3.36 -27.39
N VAL A 178 -10.30 3.81 -26.23
CA VAL A 178 -11.04 4.74 -25.36
C VAL A 178 -11.11 6.12 -26.03
N ASP A 179 -12.26 6.78 -25.96
CA ASP A 179 -12.43 8.12 -26.55
C ASP A 179 -11.67 9.21 -25.78
N SER A 180 -11.32 10.30 -26.47
CA SER A 180 -10.64 11.43 -25.84
C SER A 180 -11.53 12.08 -24.76
N GLY A 181 -11.00 12.20 -23.54
CA GLY A 181 -11.75 12.71 -22.39
C GLY A 181 -12.60 11.66 -21.67
N TRP A 182 -12.57 10.40 -22.12
CA TRP A 182 -13.25 9.26 -21.49
C TRP A 182 -12.26 8.34 -20.79
N SER A 183 -12.78 7.47 -19.94
CA SER A 183 -12.02 6.42 -19.28
C SER A 183 -12.68 5.06 -19.47
N GLY A 184 -11.91 4.10 -19.98
CA GLY A 184 -12.37 2.72 -20.15
C GLY A 184 -12.58 2.04 -18.79
N LEU A 185 -13.77 1.46 -18.57
CA LEU A 185 -14.12 0.78 -17.33
C LEU A 185 -14.05 -0.74 -17.47
N TYR A 186 -14.68 -1.30 -18.51
CA TYR A 186 -14.80 -2.74 -18.70
C TYR A 186 -14.63 -3.14 -20.16
N LEU A 187 -14.10 -4.35 -20.36
CA LEU A 187 -14.02 -5.05 -21.62
C LEU A 187 -14.91 -6.29 -21.54
N ILE A 188 -15.74 -6.53 -22.56
CA ILE A 188 -16.68 -7.64 -22.59
C ILE A 188 -16.50 -8.44 -23.88
N THR A 189 -16.11 -9.70 -23.76
CA THR A 189 -15.96 -10.58 -24.94
C THR A 189 -17.27 -11.31 -25.22
N VAL A 190 -17.75 -11.21 -26.45
CA VAL A 190 -18.96 -11.89 -26.94
C VAL A 190 -18.62 -12.76 -28.14
N ASN A 191 -18.92 -14.05 -28.04
CA ASN A 191 -18.69 -15.03 -29.10
C ASN A 191 -19.89 -15.11 -30.05
N ASN A 192 -19.67 -15.53 -31.30
CA ASN A 192 -20.77 -15.87 -32.21
C ASN A 192 -21.74 -16.89 -31.57
N GLY A 193 -23.04 -16.67 -31.76
CA GLY A 193 -24.09 -17.55 -31.22
C GLY A 193 -24.34 -17.45 -29.71
N GLN A 194 -23.60 -16.60 -28.99
CA GLN A 194 -23.79 -16.41 -27.55
C GLN A 194 -25.14 -15.74 -27.27
N SER A 195 -25.91 -16.28 -26.32
CA SER A 195 -27.25 -15.80 -25.96
C SER A 195 -27.34 -15.19 -24.55
N THR A 196 -26.31 -15.36 -23.73
CA THR A 196 -26.22 -14.81 -22.37
C THR A 196 -24.82 -14.27 -22.09
N ALA A 197 -24.73 -13.15 -21.37
CA ALA A 197 -23.47 -12.69 -20.80
C ALA A 197 -23.27 -13.35 -19.42
N ILE A 198 -22.04 -13.76 -19.13
CA ILE A 198 -21.64 -14.30 -17.82
C ILE A 198 -20.49 -13.47 -17.25
N ALA A 199 -20.25 -13.60 -15.93
CA ALA A 199 -19.18 -12.86 -15.25
C ALA A 199 -17.79 -13.06 -15.91
N ALA A 200 -17.49 -14.27 -16.40
CA ALA A 200 -16.23 -14.56 -17.09
C ALA A 200 -16.06 -13.81 -18.43
N ASN A 201 -17.13 -13.28 -19.03
CA ASN A 201 -17.02 -12.44 -20.22
C ASN A 201 -16.57 -11.02 -19.90
N ILE A 202 -16.76 -10.56 -18.66
CA ILE A 202 -16.57 -9.18 -18.22
C ILE A 202 -15.23 -9.07 -17.51
N VAL A 203 -14.34 -8.25 -18.05
CA VAL A 203 -13.02 -7.99 -17.47
C VAL A 203 -12.89 -6.49 -17.22
N THR A 204 -12.27 -6.11 -16.11
CA THR A 204 -12.00 -4.69 -15.84
C THR A 204 -10.94 -4.20 -16.83
N HIS A 205 -11.15 -3.01 -17.39
CA HIS A 205 -10.17 -2.43 -18.30
C HIS A 205 -8.84 -2.20 -17.56
N PRO A 206 -7.67 -2.53 -18.14
CA PRO A 206 -6.40 -2.46 -17.41
C PRO A 206 -6.04 -1.06 -16.89
N ALA A 207 -6.49 -0.02 -17.59
CA ALA A 207 -6.32 1.38 -17.20
C ALA A 207 -7.58 1.97 -16.53
N ALA A 208 -8.50 1.13 -16.03
CA ALA A 208 -9.71 1.61 -15.39
C ALA A 208 -9.38 2.42 -14.12
N PRO A 209 -10.01 3.59 -13.93
CA PRO A 209 -9.64 4.53 -12.87
C PRO A 209 -10.34 4.21 -11.55
N PHE A 210 -10.60 2.93 -11.25
CA PHE A 210 -11.36 2.54 -10.06
C PHE A 210 -10.57 2.82 -8.77
N LEU A 211 -11.25 3.41 -7.80
CA LEU A 211 -10.70 3.60 -6.46
C LEU A 211 -10.59 2.25 -5.73
N ASN A 212 -9.42 1.64 -5.81
CA ASN A 212 -9.16 0.30 -5.26
C ASN A 212 -9.20 0.24 -3.72
N PHE A 213 -8.89 1.34 -3.04
CA PHE A 213 -8.87 1.41 -1.58
C PHE A 213 -9.63 2.63 -1.08
N LYS A 214 -10.54 2.41 -0.13
CA LYS A 214 -11.18 3.49 0.63
C LYS A 214 -10.24 3.98 1.72
N LEU A 215 -10.43 5.22 2.19
CA LEU A 215 -9.66 5.82 3.28
C LEU A 215 -9.47 4.91 4.51
N PRO A 216 -10.49 4.17 5.01
CA PRO A 216 -10.29 3.23 6.12
C PRO A 216 -9.40 2.01 5.81
N SER A 217 -9.18 1.73 4.52
CA SER A 217 -8.38 0.60 4.01
C SER A 217 -7.04 1.05 3.39
N LEU A 218 -6.72 2.35 3.45
CA LEU A 218 -5.50 2.93 2.90
C LEU A 218 -4.36 2.69 3.90
N THR A 219 -3.41 1.80 3.56
CA THR A 219 -2.18 1.56 4.34
C THR A 219 -0.99 2.16 3.59
N PRO A 220 -0.59 3.41 3.87
CA PRO A 220 0.53 4.05 3.18
C PRO A 220 1.86 3.44 3.65
N GLY A 221 2.32 2.39 2.98
CA GLY A 221 3.62 1.76 3.24
C GLY A 221 3.85 1.35 4.70
N PHE A 222 5.12 1.20 5.08
CA PHE A 222 5.51 0.96 6.48
C PHE A 222 5.69 2.31 7.19
N SER A 223 4.67 2.75 7.91
CA SER A 223 4.60 4.09 8.52
C SER A 223 5.09 4.12 9.97
N ARG A 224 5.19 2.96 10.62
CA ARG A 224 5.64 2.80 12.01
C ARG A 224 6.76 1.78 12.08
N ARG A 225 7.66 1.97 13.05
CA ARG A 225 8.77 1.04 13.34
C ARG A 225 8.83 0.74 14.84
N VAL A 226 9.11 -0.51 15.19
CA VAL A 226 9.43 -0.95 16.56
C VAL A 226 10.61 -1.93 16.53
N ALA A 227 11.44 -1.91 17.57
CA ALA A 227 12.54 -2.84 17.75
C ALA A 227 12.44 -3.53 19.11
N TYR A 228 12.65 -4.85 19.12
CA TYR A 228 12.58 -5.70 20.29
C TYR A 228 13.96 -6.29 20.61
N ALA A 229 14.42 -6.07 21.84
CA ALA A 229 15.65 -6.65 22.40
C ALA A 229 15.37 -7.68 23.51
N ALA A 230 14.09 -7.92 23.81
CA ALA A 230 13.62 -8.99 24.69
C ALA A 230 12.41 -9.70 24.06
N SER A 231 12.26 -11.00 24.30
CA SER A 231 11.17 -11.80 23.76
C SER A 231 9.81 -11.31 24.27
N THR A 232 8.84 -11.23 23.38
CA THR A 232 7.48 -10.74 23.68
C THR A 232 6.48 -11.22 22.62
N THR A 233 5.28 -10.70 22.64
CA THR A 233 4.28 -10.88 21.58
C THR A 233 3.98 -9.55 20.90
N PHE A 234 3.79 -9.59 19.58
CA PHE A 234 3.35 -8.47 18.78
C PHE A 234 1.91 -8.71 18.31
N THR A 235 0.99 -7.81 18.67
CA THR A 235 -0.37 -7.82 18.14
C THR A 235 -0.42 -6.90 16.92
N VAL A 236 -0.77 -7.47 15.77
CA VAL A 236 -0.92 -6.73 14.51
C VAL A 236 -2.00 -5.66 14.68
N PRO A 237 -1.68 -4.36 14.54
CA PRO A 237 -2.67 -3.31 14.67
C PRO A 237 -3.81 -3.43 13.66
N LEU A 238 -4.97 -2.90 14.01
CA LEU A 238 -6.10 -2.83 13.08
C LEU A 238 -5.68 -2.01 11.84
N GLY A 239 -6.05 -2.49 10.66
CA GLY A 239 -5.69 -1.89 9.37
C GLY A 239 -4.38 -2.41 8.77
N VAL A 240 -3.46 -2.99 9.55
CA VAL A 240 -2.16 -3.49 9.05
C VAL A 240 -2.31 -4.87 8.41
N ARG A 241 -1.97 -4.99 7.13
CA ARG A 241 -2.00 -6.25 6.37
C ARG A 241 -0.64 -6.70 5.84
N LEU A 242 0.37 -5.84 5.97
CA LEU A 242 1.74 -6.08 5.53
C LEU A 242 2.70 -5.65 6.62
N ILE A 243 3.74 -6.45 6.89
CA ILE A 243 4.82 -6.10 7.82
C ILE A 243 6.14 -6.45 7.17
N ARG A 244 7.10 -5.52 7.21
CA ARG A 244 8.50 -5.84 6.97
C ARG A 244 9.15 -6.18 8.30
N ALA A 245 9.73 -7.37 8.37
CA ALA A 245 10.43 -7.85 9.56
C ALA A 245 11.90 -8.06 9.23
N THR A 246 12.78 -7.65 10.14
CA THR A 246 14.21 -7.95 10.13
C THR A 246 14.58 -8.62 11.44
N VAL A 247 15.24 -9.77 11.38
CA VAL A 247 15.62 -10.58 12.53
C VAL A 247 17.12 -10.84 12.51
N VAL A 248 17.77 -10.67 13.66
CA VAL A 248 19.19 -11.02 13.88
C VAL A 248 19.31 -11.95 15.08
N GLY A 249 20.00 -13.08 14.92
CA GLY A 249 20.28 -14.03 16.00
C GLY A 249 21.26 -13.49 17.03
N GLY A 250 21.37 -14.11 18.20
CA GLY A 250 22.38 -13.76 19.19
C GLY A 250 23.80 -14.09 18.73
N GLY A 251 24.79 -13.30 19.10
CA GLY A 251 26.20 -13.61 18.83
C GLY A 251 26.73 -14.66 19.81
N GLY A 252 27.70 -15.47 19.39
CA GLY A 252 28.42 -16.40 20.26
C GLY A 252 29.41 -15.69 21.18
N GLY A 253 29.70 -16.28 22.34
CA GLY A 253 30.74 -15.82 23.25
C GLY A 253 32.14 -16.17 22.75
N GLY A 254 33.14 -15.38 23.13
CA GLY A 254 34.55 -15.67 22.88
C GLY A 254 35.09 -16.76 23.81
N GLY A 255 36.16 -17.42 23.36
CA GLY A 255 36.92 -18.39 24.13
C GLY A 255 37.89 -17.74 25.12
N GLY A 256 38.27 -18.50 26.12
CA GLY A 256 39.08 -18.09 27.25
C GLY A 256 40.46 -18.68 27.12
N THR A 257 41.49 -17.93 27.49
CA THR A 257 42.88 -18.43 27.48
C THR A 257 43.23 -19.05 28.83
N ASP A 258 44.06 -20.09 28.83
CA ASP A 258 44.71 -20.66 30.02
C ASP A 258 46.08 -20.01 30.32
N GLY A 259 46.49 -19.02 29.51
CA GLY A 259 47.83 -18.42 29.52
C GLY A 259 48.81 -19.07 28.54
N THR A 260 48.45 -20.20 27.94
CA THR A 260 49.25 -20.89 26.91
C THR A 260 48.65 -20.68 25.52
N TYR A 261 47.32 -20.80 25.39
CA TYR A 261 46.62 -20.67 24.11
C TYR A 261 45.65 -19.50 24.15
N ALA A 262 45.64 -18.66 23.11
CA ALA A 262 44.67 -17.59 23.04
C ALA A 262 43.27 -18.11 22.71
N GLY A 263 42.25 -17.58 23.35
CA GLY A 263 40.86 -17.88 23.03
C GLY A 263 40.45 -17.24 21.70
N ALA A 264 39.63 -17.96 20.93
CA ALA A 264 39.07 -17.47 19.68
C ALA A 264 37.88 -16.51 19.91
N GLY A 265 37.52 -15.74 18.88
CA GLY A 265 36.33 -14.89 18.93
C GLY A 265 35.05 -15.69 18.67
N GLY A 266 33.93 -15.29 19.25
CA GLY A 266 32.62 -15.86 18.93
C GLY A 266 32.09 -15.37 17.58
N GLY A 267 31.31 -16.20 16.89
CA GLY A 267 30.65 -15.82 15.63
C GLY A 267 29.45 -14.90 15.87
N ALA A 268 29.10 -14.07 14.90
CA ALA A 268 27.88 -13.28 14.96
C ALA A 268 26.63 -14.11 14.62
N GLY A 269 25.46 -13.70 15.10
CA GLY A 269 24.18 -14.26 14.67
C GLY A 269 23.89 -13.99 13.19
N GLY A 270 23.12 -14.87 12.57
CA GLY A 270 22.63 -14.67 11.20
C GLY A 270 21.66 -13.51 11.11
N PHE A 271 21.24 -13.18 9.88
CA PHE A 271 20.15 -12.22 9.68
C PHE A 271 19.18 -12.68 8.59
N ALA A 272 17.91 -12.34 8.75
CA ALA A 272 16.87 -12.50 7.74
C ALA A 272 15.99 -11.25 7.68
N SER A 273 15.56 -10.85 6.47
CA SER A 273 14.59 -9.77 6.27
C SER A 273 13.61 -10.12 5.16
N GLY A 274 12.35 -9.73 5.32
CA GLY A 274 11.33 -9.94 4.30
C GLY A 274 10.03 -9.20 4.60
N THR A 275 9.13 -9.18 3.62
CA THR A 275 7.80 -8.60 3.75
C THR A 275 6.76 -9.71 3.83
N PHE A 276 5.88 -9.62 4.82
CA PHE A 276 4.91 -10.68 5.11
C PHE A 276 3.50 -10.13 5.17
N SER A 277 2.58 -10.85 4.51
CA SER A 277 1.14 -10.63 4.71
C SER A 277 0.73 -11.08 6.10
N VAL A 278 -0.01 -10.24 6.80
CA VAL A 278 -0.51 -10.50 8.16
C VAL A 278 -1.99 -10.20 8.28
N THR A 279 -2.62 -10.78 9.30
CA THR A 279 -4.03 -10.54 9.62
C THR A 279 -4.14 -9.49 10.73
N PRO A 280 -4.91 -8.40 10.53
CA PRO A 280 -5.19 -7.43 11.59
C PRO A 280 -5.72 -8.10 12.86
N GLY A 281 -5.19 -7.73 14.03
CA GLY A 281 -5.55 -8.30 15.33
C GLY A 281 -4.87 -9.64 15.67
N ALA A 282 -4.17 -10.28 14.74
CA ALA A 282 -3.42 -11.50 15.03
C ALA A 282 -2.25 -11.22 15.99
N THR A 283 -1.92 -12.20 16.84
CA THR A 283 -0.76 -12.12 17.73
C THR A 283 0.36 -13.02 17.20
N ILE A 284 1.55 -12.45 17.04
CA ILE A 284 2.74 -13.14 16.51
C ILE A 284 3.83 -13.09 17.60
N ALA A 285 4.44 -14.24 17.89
CA ALA A 285 5.54 -14.30 18.85
C ALA A 285 6.80 -13.60 18.32
N VAL A 286 7.43 -12.78 19.15
CA VAL A 286 8.74 -12.18 18.90
C VAL A 286 9.73 -12.87 19.82
N THR A 287 10.63 -13.68 19.26
CA THR A 287 11.67 -14.39 20.01
C THR A 287 13.00 -13.68 19.82
N ILE A 288 13.64 -13.28 20.92
CA ILE A 288 14.99 -12.73 20.91
C ILE A 288 15.96 -13.78 21.44
N GLY A 289 16.90 -14.18 20.58
CA GLY A 289 18.01 -15.04 20.96
C GLY A 289 18.98 -14.32 21.91
N SER A 290 19.29 -14.93 23.04
CA SER A 290 20.30 -14.41 23.96
C SER A 290 21.70 -14.42 23.32
N GLY A 291 22.58 -13.53 23.77
CA GLY A 291 24.00 -13.68 23.46
C GLY A 291 24.58 -14.93 24.11
N GLY A 292 25.55 -15.55 23.46
CA GLY A 292 26.32 -16.66 24.01
C GLY A 292 27.19 -16.17 25.17
N THR A 293 27.26 -16.97 26.24
CA THR A 293 28.09 -16.64 27.39
C THR A 293 29.56 -16.65 26.99
N GLY A 294 30.33 -15.69 27.49
CA GLY A 294 31.79 -15.77 27.44
C GLY A 294 32.25 -17.01 28.21
N SER A 295 33.34 -17.63 27.79
CA SER A 295 33.85 -18.80 28.47
C SER A 295 34.57 -18.47 29.78
N ALA A 296 34.72 -19.47 30.64
CA ALA A 296 35.76 -19.45 31.66
C ALA A 296 37.16 -19.60 31.02
N THR A 297 38.20 -19.37 31.83
CA THR A 297 39.60 -19.70 31.51
C THR A 297 39.74 -21.09 30.88
N GLY A 298 40.40 -21.16 29.72
CA GLY A 298 40.71 -22.42 29.05
C GLY A 298 39.49 -23.20 28.53
N ALA A 299 38.42 -22.50 28.13
CA ALA A 299 37.20 -23.13 27.63
C ALA A 299 36.66 -22.40 26.39
N SER A 300 35.86 -23.13 25.60
CA SER A 300 35.10 -22.56 24.48
C SER A 300 33.96 -21.66 24.96
N GLY A 301 33.65 -20.62 24.19
CA GLY A 301 32.50 -19.75 24.44
C GLY A 301 31.17 -20.46 24.19
N GLY A 302 30.09 -19.91 24.75
CA GLY A 302 28.73 -20.37 24.51
C GLY A 302 28.18 -19.92 23.16
N THR A 303 27.32 -20.73 22.55
CA THR A 303 26.59 -20.40 21.31
C THR A 303 25.46 -19.41 21.61
N GLY A 304 25.25 -18.46 20.69
CA GLY A 304 24.14 -17.51 20.75
C GLY A 304 22.78 -18.18 20.44
N GLY A 305 21.71 -17.59 20.96
CA GLY A 305 20.34 -18.06 20.73
C GLY A 305 19.78 -17.63 19.38
N THR A 306 18.78 -18.37 18.89
CA THR A 306 18.00 -18.02 17.69
C THR A 306 16.99 -16.92 17.98
N SER A 307 16.88 -15.93 17.10
CA SER A 307 15.79 -14.95 17.09
C SER A 307 14.77 -15.28 16.00
N SER A 308 13.50 -14.92 16.20
CA SER A 308 12.44 -15.13 15.19
C SER A 308 11.27 -14.17 15.33
N PHE A 309 10.53 -13.99 14.24
CA PHE A 309 9.19 -13.39 14.25
C PHE A 309 8.18 -14.44 13.79
N GLY A 310 7.55 -15.09 14.77
CA GLY A 310 6.69 -16.24 14.57
C GLY A 310 7.39 -17.35 13.78
N ALA A 311 6.64 -17.97 12.87
CA ALA A 311 7.14 -18.91 11.88
C ALA A 311 7.50 -18.22 10.54
N LEU A 312 7.43 -16.88 10.46
CA LEU A 312 7.60 -16.14 9.21
C LEU A 312 9.08 -16.09 8.78
N LEU A 313 9.97 -15.78 9.73
CA LEU A 313 11.41 -15.77 9.53
C LEU A 313 12.17 -15.95 10.83
N SER A 314 13.40 -16.44 10.73
CA SER A 314 14.29 -16.67 11.87
C SER A 314 15.75 -16.45 11.50
N ALA A 315 16.59 -16.25 12.50
CA ALA A 315 18.03 -16.23 12.34
C ALA A 315 18.70 -16.93 13.52
N THR A 316 19.52 -17.93 13.22
CA THR A 316 20.25 -18.69 14.25
C THR A 316 21.34 -17.84 14.88
N GLY A 317 21.70 -18.17 16.12
CA GLY A 317 22.82 -17.53 16.78
C GLY A 317 24.17 -18.00 16.23
N GLY A 318 25.20 -17.19 16.46
CA GLY A 318 26.58 -17.53 16.13
C GLY A 318 27.17 -18.53 17.12
N GLN A 319 28.08 -19.38 16.66
CA GLN A 319 28.76 -20.34 17.53
C GLN A 319 29.77 -19.64 18.44
N GLY A 320 30.04 -20.24 19.60
CA GLY A 320 31.09 -19.75 20.49
C GLY A 320 32.49 -19.95 19.91
N GLY A 321 33.41 -19.05 20.25
CA GLY A 321 34.83 -19.16 19.92
C GLY A 321 35.44 -20.37 20.63
N GLN A 322 36.23 -21.16 19.93
CA GLN A 322 36.70 -22.45 20.45
C GLN A 322 37.99 -22.32 21.27
N PHE A 323 38.19 -23.31 22.14
CA PHE A 323 39.43 -23.62 22.84
C PHE A 323 39.59 -25.14 22.85
N GLN A 324 40.41 -25.70 21.93
CA GLN A 324 40.49 -27.16 21.71
C GLN A 324 41.86 -27.74 22.08
N ASP A 325 42.94 -27.32 21.42
CA ASP A 325 44.30 -27.83 21.66
C ASP A 325 45.39 -26.87 21.17
N SER A 326 46.65 -27.30 21.25
CA SER A 326 47.82 -26.53 20.84
C SER A 326 47.91 -26.23 19.34
N GLY A 327 47.06 -26.79 18.49
CA GLY A 327 47.06 -26.50 17.06
C GLY A 327 45.89 -25.63 16.60
N SER A 328 44.79 -25.61 17.36
CA SER A 328 43.49 -25.20 16.84
C SER A 328 42.64 -24.45 17.88
N THR A 329 42.49 -23.14 17.68
CA THR A 329 41.49 -22.32 18.40
C THR A 329 40.63 -21.57 17.38
N PRO A 330 39.77 -22.28 16.63
CA PRO A 330 39.01 -21.66 15.56
C PRO A 330 37.96 -20.70 16.09
N GLY A 331 37.77 -19.61 15.36
CA GLY A 331 36.69 -18.67 15.60
C GLY A 331 35.32 -19.33 15.47
N GLY A 332 34.36 -18.83 16.24
CA GLY A 332 32.98 -19.29 16.15
C GLY A 332 32.41 -18.98 14.77
N THR A 333 31.70 -19.95 14.18
CA THR A 333 31.02 -19.74 12.90
C THR A 333 29.84 -18.78 13.05
N GLY A 334 29.55 -18.03 12.00
CA GLY A 334 28.37 -17.17 11.94
C GLY A 334 27.06 -17.97 11.92
N GLY A 335 26.02 -17.42 12.52
CA GLY A 335 24.65 -17.93 12.37
C GLY A 335 24.10 -17.67 10.98
N GLN A 336 22.91 -18.21 10.69
CA GLN A 336 22.26 -18.16 9.37
C GLN A 336 20.81 -17.67 9.49
N GLY A 337 20.40 -16.78 8.60
CA GLY A 337 19.00 -16.40 8.40
C GLY A 337 18.21 -17.38 7.53
N SER A 338 16.91 -17.46 7.78
CA SER A 338 15.97 -18.26 6.99
C SER A 338 14.56 -17.64 6.97
N GLY A 339 13.81 -17.91 5.90
CA GLY A 339 12.42 -17.46 5.71
C GLY A 339 12.26 -16.03 5.22
N GLY A 340 13.34 -15.24 5.14
CA GLY A 340 13.33 -13.91 4.54
C GLY A 340 13.45 -13.93 3.02
N GLU A 341 13.07 -12.83 2.38
CA GLU A 341 13.41 -12.52 0.99
C GLU A 341 14.92 -12.30 0.85
N PHE A 342 15.55 -11.78 1.90
CA PHE A 342 16.99 -11.64 2.01
C PHE A 342 17.48 -12.34 3.28
N ASN A 343 18.32 -13.35 3.10
CA ASN A 343 18.91 -14.13 4.17
C ASN A 343 20.43 -14.03 4.07
N GLY A 344 21.10 -13.91 5.21
CA GLY A 344 22.55 -13.91 5.23
C GLY A 344 23.14 -14.45 6.52
N TYR A 345 24.45 -14.66 6.43
CA TYR A 345 25.26 -15.21 7.51
C TYR A 345 25.78 -14.09 8.40
N GLY A 346 25.97 -14.41 9.68
CA GLY A 346 26.80 -13.59 10.57
C GLY A 346 28.27 -13.71 10.19
N GLY A 347 29.07 -12.70 10.54
CA GLY A 347 30.53 -12.81 10.43
C GLY A 347 31.08 -13.90 11.35
N TYR A 348 32.10 -14.60 10.89
CA TYR A 348 32.88 -15.52 11.72
C TYR A 348 33.67 -14.73 12.76
N GLY A 349 33.86 -15.32 13.93
CA GLY A 349 34.92 -14.89 14.84
C GLY A 349 36.28 -15.17 14.22
N SER A 350 37.30 -14.40 14.58
CA SER A 350 38.68 -14.72 14.19
C SER A 350 39.25 -15.80 15.11
N ASP A 351 40.19 -16.56 14.58
CA ASP A 351 40.89 -17.62 15.30
C ASP A 351 41.77 -17.04 16.42
N GLY A 352 41.95 -17.81 17.49
CA GLY A 352 43.03 -17.61 18.44
C GLY A 352 44.36 -18.12 17.88
N GLN A 353 45.46 -17.67 18.46
CA GLN A 353 46.82 -18.07 18.08
C GLN A 353 47.51 -18.84 19.21
N ASN A 354 48.49 -19.67 18.87
CA ASN A 354 49.33 -20.39 19.82
C ASN A 354 50.82 -19.96 19.70
N SER A 355 51.35 -19.29 20.73
CA SER A 355 52.77 -18.98 20.96
C SER A 355 52.94 -18.14 22.25
N THR A 356 54.17 -17.86 22.66
CA THR A 356 54.52 -17.08 23.87
C THR A 356 54.10 -15.59 23.83
N THR A 357 53.79 -15.04 22.66
CA THR A 357 53.18 -13.70 22.49
C THR A 357 52.18 -13.75 21.34
N VAL A 358 50.89 -13.84 21.68
CA VAL A 358 49.80 -14.04 20.71
C VAL A 358 48.65 -13.08 20.93
N ILE A 359 47.89 -12.81 19.87
CA ILE A 359 46.65 -12.04 19.91
C ILE A 359 45.47 -13.02 19.90
N GLY A 360 44.47 -12.76 20.73
CA GLY A 360 43.22 -13.53 20.75
C GLY A 360 42.28 -13.20 19.59
N GLY A 361 41.29 -14.07 19.40
CA GLY A 361 40.34 -13.93 18.30
C GLY A 361 39.36 -12.78 18.50
N GLN A 362 39.12 -12.03 17.44
CA GLN A 362 38.13 -10.97 17.38
C GLN A 362 36.71 -11.52 17.22
N GLY A 363 35.72 -10.96 17.91
CA GLY A 363 34.32 -11.35 17.74
C GLY A 363 33.79 -10.98 16.35
N GLY A 364 32.95 -11.85 15.78
CA GLY A 364 32.36 -11.67 14.46
C GLY A 364 31.43 -10.45 14.39
N ALA A 365 31.42 -9.78 13.23
CA ALA A 365 30.53 -8.66 12.93
C ALA A 365 29.13 -9.14 12.54
N SER A 366 28.09 -8.49 13.07
CA SER A 366 26.71 -8.70 12.63
C SER A 366 26.31 -7.65 11.58
N LEU A 367 25.06 -7.74 11.09
CA LEU A 367 24.45 -6.73 10.21
C LEU A 367 24.58 -5.30 10.76
N TYR A 368 24.63 -5.14 12.08
CA TYR A 368 24.60 -3.83 12.75
C TYR A 368 25.96 -3.33 13.23
N GLY A 369 27.04 -4.11 13.08
CA GLY A 369 28.39 -3.65 13.42
C GLY A 369 29.34 -4.74 13.92
N GLY A 370 30.56 -4.31 14.24
CA GLY A 370 31.66 -5.20 14.67
C GLY A 370 31.45 -5.88 16.02
N GLY A 371 32.13 -7.02 16.21
CA GLY A 371 32.14 -7.76 17.46
C GLY A 371 33.17 -7.28 18.48
N GLY A 372 33.26 -8.02 19.57
CA GLY A 372 34.13 -7.74 20.70
C GLY A 372 35.63 -7.76 20.34
N ARG A 373 36.38 -6.78 20.85
CA ARG A 373 37.84 -6.80 20.84
C ARG A 373 38.42 -7.92 21.69
N ALA A 374 39.47 -8.58 21.18
CA ALA A 374 40.33 -9.41 21.98
C ALA A 374 41.05 -8.57 23.05
N SER A 375 41.32 -9.18 24.20
CA SER A 375 41.97 -8.52 25.35
C SER A 375 42.99 -9.41 26.04
N THR A 376 44.02 -8.79 26.63
CA THR A 376 44.94 -9.45 27.56
C THR A 376 44.19 -9.86 28.83
N ALA A 377 44.54 -11.01 29.40
CA ALA A 377 43.91 -11.46 30.63
C ALA A 377 44.24 -10.59 31.86
N GLY A 378 43.36 -10.66 32.87
CA GLY A 378 43.22 -9.64 33.91
C GLY A 378 42.34 -8.45 33.49
N ASN A 379 42.20 -8.19 32.19
CA ASN A 379 41.15 -7.36 31.61
C ASN A 379 40.09 -8.26 30.95
N THR A 380 38.81 -8.05 31.25
CA THR A 380 37.70 -8.78 30.62
C THR A 380 37.73 -8.56 29.11
N ALA A 381 37.72 -9.63 28.30
CA ALA A 381 37.52 -9.51 26.87
C ALA A 381 36.23 -8.74 26.57
N VAL A 382 36.25 -7.97 25.49
CA VAL A 382 35.16 -7.04 25.20
C VAL A 382 33.96 -7.85 24.71
N ASN A 383 32.83 -7.68 25.38
CA ASN A 383 31.56 -8.25 24.93
C ASN A 383 31.19 -7.69 23.54
N GLY A 384 30.44 -8.48 22.77
CA GLY A 384 29.73 -7.97 21.60
C GLY A 384 28.83 -6.79 22.00
N ARG A 385 28.79 -5.75 21.18
CA ARG A 385 28.02 -4.51 21.45
C ARG A 385 26.92 -4.25 20.43
N ALA A 386 27.17 -4.53 19.16
CA ALA A 386 26.13 -4.49 18.15
C ALA A 386 25.19 -5.70 18.32
N PRO A 387 23.87 -5.57 18.13
CA PRO A 387 22.95 -6.71 18.23
C PRO A 387 23.41 -7.89 17.39
N GLY A 388 23.47 -9.07 18.00
CA GLY A 388 23.95 -10.31 17.39
C GLY A 388 25.46 -10.39 17.13
N SER A 389 26.27 -9.40 17.51
CA SER A 389 27.73 -9.47 17.32
C SER A 389 28.39 -10.43 18.31
N GLY A 390 29.49 -11.08 17.88
CA GLY A 390 30.21 -12.05 18.69
C GLY A 390 31.10 -11.41 19.76
N GLY A 391 31.40 -12.15 20.83
CA GLY A 391 32.32 -11.75 21.88
C GLY A 391 33.80 -11.94 21.50
N GLY A 392 34.69 -11.12 22.05
CA GLY A 392 36.14 -11.26 21.84
C GLY A 392 36.75 -12.38 22.67
N GLY A 393 37.82 -12.99 22.17
CA GLY A 393 38.65 -13.93 22.91
C GLY A 393 39.66 -13.24 23.83
N THR A 394 40.29 -14.00 24.73
CA THR A 394 41.36 -13.51 25.61
C THR A 394 42.73 -14.11 25.27
N TYR A 395 43.82 -13.45 25.67
CA TYR A 395 45.19 -13.91 25.39
C TYR A 395 46.20 -13.52 26.49
N ASN A 396 47.42 -14.08 26.41
CA ASN A 396 48.62 -13.80 27.22
C ASN A 396 48.70 -14.41 28.63
N THR A 397 47.66 -14.28 29.46
CA THR A 397 47.59 -14.91 30.79
C THR A 397 46.22 -15.58 30.98
N ALA A 398 45.99 -16.38 32.03
CA ALA A 398 44.70 -17.05 32.21
C ALA A 398 43.51 -16.07 32.35
N GLY A 399 42.45 -16.20 31.53
CA GLY A 399 41.30 -15.28 31.54
C GLY A 399 40.06 -15.73 30.76
N ASN A 400 38.94 -15.07 31.06
CA ASN A 400 37.60 -15.39 30.53
C ASN A 400 37.31 -14.68 29.20
N GLY A 401 36.64 -15.35 28.27
CA GLY A 401 36.17 -14.75 27.03
C GLY A 401 35.04 -13.73 27.21
N GLY A 402 34.84 -12.88 26.20
CA GLY A 402 33.76 -11.89 26.17
C GLY A 402 32.42 -12.52 25.79
N GLN A 403 31.32 -12.00 26.32
CA GLN A 403 29.97 -12.45 25.96
C GLN A 403 29.59 -11.97 24.55
N GLY A 404 28.80 -12.75 23.82
CA GLY A 404 28.14 -12.29 22.61
C GLY A 404 26.98 -11.33 22.93
N ALA A 405 26.60 -10.48 21.98
CA ALA A 405 25.44 -9.62 22.11
C ALA A 405 24.13 -10.40 21.84
N GLY A 406 23.05 -10.04 22.53
CA GLY A 406 21.71 -10.53 22.21
C GLY A 406 21.27 -10.12 20.80
N GLY A 407 20.35 -10.89 20.23
CA GLY A 407 19.73 -10.61 18.93
C GLY A 407 18.77 -9.43 18.98
N VAL A 408 18.11 -9.16 17.85
CA VAL A 408 17.08 -8.13 17.73
C VAL A 408 16.05 -8.52 16.68
N VAL A 409 14.81 -8.10 16.88
CA VAL A 409 13.74 -8.15 15.87
C VAL A 409 13.23 -6.73 15.64
N ILE A 410 13.24 -6.27 14.40
CA ILE A 410 12.73 -4.95 13.99
C ILE A 410 11.53 -5.17 13.07
N LEU A 411 10.42 -4.52 13.38
CA LEU A 411 9.19 -4.56 12.58
C LEU A 411 8.86 -3.17 12.05
N GLU A 412 8.47 -3.11 10.79
CA GLU A 412 7.96 -1.91 10.10
C GLU A 412 6.58 -2.22 9.52
N TYR A 413 5.57 -1.38 9.80
CA TYR A 413 4.16 -1.67 9.50
C TYR A 413 3.27 -0.42 9.35
#